data_AF-D3UZI9-F1
#
_entry.id   AF-D3UZI9-F1
#
_cell.length_a   1.000
_cell.length_b   1.000
_cell.length_c   1.000
_cell.angle_alpha   90.00
_cell.angle_beta   90.00
_cell.angle_gamma   90.00
#
_symmetry.space_group_name_H-M   'P 1'
#
loop_
_entity.id
_entity.type
_entity.pdbx_description
1 polymer ?
#
loop_
_entity_poly.entity_id
_entity_poly.type
_entity_poly.pdbx_seq_one_letter_code
_entity_poly.pdbx_strand_id
1 'polypeptide(L)' 'MVCRLKDGFNEEDIITHCRQLNLGAQPLSRYCIHSFSDNAILFGYAAHIPTEINENIKRLANF' A
#
# COMPACT_ATOMS: atom_id res chain seq x y z
N MET A 1 2.70 1.10 -8.08
CA MET A 1 4.02 0.85 -7.44
C MET A 1 3.86 -0.33 -6.51
N VAL A 2 4.82 -1.26 -6.50
CA VAL A 2 4.84 -2.34 -5.49
C VAL A 2 5.79 -1.92 -4.38
N CYS A 3 5.35 -2.04 -3.13
CA CYS A 3 6.14 -1.74 -1.95
C CYS A 3 6.17 -2.94 -1.02
N ARG A 4 7.37 -3.43 -0.71
CA ARG A 4 7.55 -4.48 0.30
C ARG A 4 7.40 -3.87 1.68
N LEU A 5 6.66 -4.55 2.55
CA LEU A 5 6.52 -4.13 3.94
C LEU A 5 7.74 -4.56 4.75
N LYS A 6 8.08 -3.75 5.75
CA LYS A 6 9.09 -4.09 6.75
C LYS A 6 8.55 -5.23 7.63
N ASP A 7 9.44 -6.07 8.14
CA ASP A 7 9.07 -7.13 9.09
C ASP A 7 8.25 -6.57 10.26
N GLY A 8 7.22 -7.33 10.65
CA GLY A 8 6.26 -6.93 11.69
C GLY A 8 5.07 -6.10 11.19
N PHE A 9 5.07 -5.66 9.93
CA PHE A 9 3.89 -5.03 9.31
C PHE A 9 3.04 -6.06 8.55
N ASN A 10 1.72 -5.93 8.69
CA ASN A 10 0.72 -6.71 7.97
C ASN A 10 0.13 -5.89 6.81
N GLU A 11 -0.16 -6.54 5.69
CA GLU A 11 -0.86 -5.94 4.55
C GLU A 11 -2.21 -5.33 4.95
N GLU A 12 -2.97 -5.98 5.83
CA GLU A 12 -4.31 -5.55 6.25
C GLU A 12 -4.30 -4.19 6.97
N ASP A 13 -3.34 -3.98 7.88
CA ASP A 13 -3.20 -2.73 8.64
C ASP A 13 -2.87 -1.55 7.73
N ILE A 14 -1.94 -1.78 6.79
CA ILE A 14 -1.54 -0.77 5.80
C ILE A 14 -2.69 -0.44 4.85
N ILE A 15 -3.43 -1.45 4.37
CA ILE A 15 -4.60 -1.23 3.51
C ILE A 15 -5.66 -0.42 4.24
N THR A 16 -5.88 -0.71 5.54
CA THR A 16 -6.83 0.04 6.36
C THR A 16 -6.45 1.52 6.45
N HIS A 17 -5.17 1.82 6.69
CA HIS A 17 -4.67 3.21 6.67
C HIS A 17 -4.78 3.87 5.30
N CYS A 18 -4.47 3.14 4.23
CA CYS A 18 -4.62 3.66 2.86
C CYS A 18 -6.07 4.05 2.56
N ARG A 19 -7.06 3.26 3.01
CA ARG A 19 -8.49 3.57 2.86
C ARG A 19 -8.87 4.87 3.57
N GLN A 20 -8.36 5.09 4.79
CA GLN A 20 -8.60 6.33 5.55
C GLN A 20 -8.02 7.56 4.84
N LEU A 21 -6.91 7.38 4.11
CA LEU A 21 -6.24 8.42 3.32
C LEU A 21 -6.80 8.58 1.90
N ASN A 22 -7.87 7.85 1.54
CA ASN A 22 -8.39 7.75 0.18
C ASN A 22 -7.29 7.40 -0.87
N LEU A 23 -6.35 6.55 -0.46
CA LEU A 23 -5.26 6.06 -1.29
C LEU A 23 -5.58 4.63 -1.74
N GLY A 24 -5.62 4.42 -3.06
CA GLY A 24 -5.84 3.09 -3.62
C GLY A 24 -4.71 2.12 -3.27
N ALA A 25 -5.01 1.05 -2.55
CA ALA A 25 -4.06 -0.01 -2.19
C ALA A 25 -4.71 -1.39 -2.28
N GLN A 26 -3.92 -2.39 -2.67
CA GLN A 26 -4.30 -3.80 -2.69
C GLN A 26 -3.15 -4.64 -2.13
N PRO A 27 -3.47 -5.77 -1.48
CA PRO A 27 -2.43 -6.71 -1.06
C PRO A 27 -1.79 -7.34 -2.30
N LEU A 28 -0.46 -7.46 -2.33
CA LEU A 28 0.23 -8.07 -3.47
C LEU A 28 -0.13 -9.56 -3.58
N SER A 29 -0.35 -10.22 -2.44
CA SER A 29 -0.76 -11.62 -2.33
C SER A 29 -1.97 -11.97 -3.22
N ARG A 30 -2.89 -11.02 -3.48
CA ARG A 30 -4.02 -11.19 -4.40
C ARG A 30 -3.62 -11.53 -5.84
N TYR A 31 -2.43 -11.13 -6.26
CA TYR A 31 -1.92 -11.29 -7.63
C TYR A 31 -0.87 -12.41 -7.75
N CYS A 32 -0.52 -13.07 -6.64
CA CYS A 32 0.46 -14.14 -6.61
C CYS A 32 -0.21 -15.50 -6.86
N ILE A 33 0.35 -16.30 -7.78
CA ILE A 33 -0.12 -17.67 -8.06
C ILE A 33 0.23 -18.63 -6.92
N HIS A 34 1.38 -18.42 -6.29
CA HIS A 34 1.86 -19.20 -5.15
C HIS A 34 1.81 -18.37 -3.88
N SER A 35 1.76 -19.05 -2.72
CA SER A 35 1.86 -18.41 -1.42
C SER A 35 3.14 -17.60 -1.35
N PHE A 36 3.00 -16.28 -1.29
CA PHE A 36 4.10 -15.33 -1.22
C PHE A 36 4.34 -14.99 0.24
N SER A 37 5.56 -15.20 0.73
CA SER A 37 5.92 -14.98 2.14
C SER A 37 6.09 -13.52 2.50
N ASP A 38 6.40 -12.67 1.51
CA ASP A 38 6.81 -11.30 1.77
C ASP A 38 5.61 -10.37 1.64
N ASN A 39 5.13 -9.83 2.76
CA ASN A 39 4.03 -8.88 2.76
C ASN A 39 4.38 -7.67 1.87
N ALA A 40 3.52 -7.33 0.93
CA ALA A 40 3.73 -6.22 0.02
C ALA A 40 2.41 -5.60 -0.43
N ILE A 41 2.45 -4.29 -0.70
CA ILE A 41 1.29 -3.54 -1.14
C ILE A 41 1.48 -3.07 -2.57
N LEU A 42 0.44 -3.28 -3.39
CA LEU A 42 0.30 -2.64 -4.68
C LEU A 42 -0.51 -1.35 -4.51
N PHE A 43 0.15 -0.21 -4.73
CA PHE A 43 -0.51 1.09 -4.73
C PHE A 43 -1.02 1.47 -6.13
N GLY A 44 -2.28 1.89 -6.19
CA GLY A 44 -2.96 2.41 -7.36
C GLY A 44 -2.94 3.94 -7.38
N TYR A 45 -2.36 4.53 -8.43
CA TYR A 45 -2.17 5.97 -8.55
C TYR A 45 -2.79 6.61 -9.79
N ALA A 46 -3.41 5.81 -10.66
CA ALA A 46 -3.96 6.30 -11.93
C ALA A 46 -5.00 7.42 -11.75
N ALA A 47 -5.63 7.50 -10.58
CA ALA A 47 -6.65 8.50 -10.25
C ALA A 47 -6.10 9.74 -9.50
N HIS A 48 -4.78 9.84 -9.26
CA HIS A 48 -4.18 10.88 -8.42
C HIS A 48 -3.14 11.71 -9.16
N ILE A 49 -3.06 13.00 -8.85
CA ILE A 49 -2.00 13.87 -9.37
C ILE A 49 -0.71 13.71 -8.53
N PRO A 50 0.48 14.04 -9.07
CA PRO A 50 1.75 13.82 -8.38
C PRO A 50 1.86 14.42 -6.97
N THR A 51 1.23 15.56 -6.72
CA THR A 51 1.23 16.20 -5.39
C THR A 51 0.44 15.38 -4.37
N GLU A 52 -0.75 14.91 -4.73
CA GLU A 52 -1.59 14.06 -3.87
C GLU A 52 -0.89 12.74 -3.51
N ILE A 53 -0.20 12.14 -4.48
CA ILE A 53 0.59 10.93 -4.25
C ILE A 53 1.64 11.19 -3.17
N ASN A 54 2.41 12.28 -3.29
CA ASN A 54 3.45 12.63 -2.33
C ASN A 54 2.90 12.90 -0.93
N GLU A 55 1.78 13.63 -0.84
CA GLU A 55 1.15 13.93 0.44
C GLU A 55 0.61 12.67 1.12
N ASN A 56 -0.07 11.81 0.38
CA ASN A 56 -0.63 10.57 0.91
C ASN A 56 0.47 9.60 1.36
N ILE A 57 1.58 9.50 0.63
CA ILE A 57 2.73 8.68 1.06
C ILE A 57 3.39 9.24 2.32
N LYS A 58 3.53 10.57 2.45
CA LYS A 58 4.03 11.19 3.69
C LYS A 58 3.11 10.93 4.88
N ARG A 59 1.79 11.03 4.68
CA ARG A 59 0.79 10.73 5.72
C ARG A 59 0.86 9.26 6.14
N LEU A 60 0.99 8.35 5.18
CA LEU A 60 1.13 6.92 5.44
C LEU A 60 2.43 6.58 6.18
N ALA A 61 3.53 7.28 5.89
CA ALA A 61 4.82 7.07 6.55
C ALA A 61 4.88 7.58 8.00
N ASN A 62 3.94 8.45 8.38
CA ASN A 62 3.80 8.99 9.74
C ASN A 62 2.78 8.20 10.58
N PHE A 63 2.33 7.05 10.08
CA PHE A 63 1.53 6.09 10.83
C PHE A 63 2.40 5.28 11.81
#